data_AF-A0A939ZX77-F1
#
_entry.id   AF-A0A939ZX77-F1
#
_cell.length_a   1.000
_cell.length_b   1.000
_cell.length_c   1.000
_cell.angle_alpha   90.00
_cell.angle_beta   90.00
_cell.angle_gamma   90.00
#
_symmetry.space_group_name_H-M   'P 1'
#
loop_
_entity.id
_entity.type
_entity.pdbx_description
1 polymer ?
#
loop_
_entity_poly.entity_id
_entity_poly.type
_entity_poly.pdbx_seq_one_letter_code
_entity_poly.pdbx_strand_id
1 'polypeptide(L)'
;AESGETGEGLFVCGCAAGLTAAARASLEAGFVGLHEVGAVPGSLGGALCMNAGESLGNISRFVASVDVYDVERGCLCTMEAEECGYEYRNSLFQKNPGSYVLISGAFRLKRAASPEELQAAKDYLSERLSLRKDKFPNSKSAGCFFKNPSEIVQAGRLIESCGLKGLSAGGARVAEEHANFIINAESASASDVCALAGRVRERVLEEKGVDLEPEVRLVGDFSKTRVAVLMGGLSSERNISLVTGYQICLALDKDKYDVCGIDVAGLRPGWQSLVEKYPVMEVHREQIEAFCDSGFAAPCSLLFEDRDKRPDVCFVALHGKYGEDGAVQGLLEMLGIPYTGSGILGHALAIDKAVSKNIYRQHGIPTPRSAILNAARPEDARTLCAGLRYPLFVKPVCQGSTIGMTRVCTEEELEQAVRTAAEFDAVVMAEENVEGTEITVAVLDTPEGPRVLPAIEIVPAGGLYDLEAKYVPGRTAEICPARIGGPAARRAAELALDAHRALKCRGVSRTDMIVEPGGDIQVLETNTIPGMTPTSLVPKALIAAGISFEEFLDIMIGNAQNET
;
A
#
# COMPACT_ATOMS: atom_id res chain seq x y z
N ALA A 1 -22.26 -11.47 47.40
CA ALA A 1 -22.63 -10.45 48.41
C ALA A 1 -22.56 -11.11 49.78
N GLU A 2 -21.43 -10.95 50.47
CA GLU A 2 -21.35 -11.24 51.90
C GLU A 2 -21.90 -10.02 52.63
N SER A 3 -22.91 -10.21 53.50
CA SER A 3 -23.56 -9.12 54.24
C SER A 3 -22.80 -8.87 55.54
N GLY A 4 -22.08 -7.76 55.62
CA GLY A 4 -21.59 -7.21 56.88
C GLY A 4 -22.72 -6.49 57.65
N GLU A 5 -22.52 -6.31 58.96
CA GLU A 5 -23.50 -5.72 59.91
C GLU A 5 -23.87 -4.24 59.61
N THR A 6 -23.32 -3.61 58.56
CA THR A 6 -23.46 -2.18 58.24
C THR A 6 -24.50 -1.86 57.13
N GLY A 7 -25.14 -2.85 56.51
CA GLY A 7 -26.08 -2.62 55.39
C GLY A 7 -25.41 -2.32 54.05
N GLU A 8 -24.08 -2.39 53.99
CA GLU A 8 -23.27 -2.33 52.77
C GLU A 8 -22.98 -3.76 52.26
N GLY A 9 -22.86 -3.91 50.94
CA GLY A 9 -22.48 -5.17 50.32
C GLY A 9 -21.45 -4.98 49.21
N LEU A 10 -20.62 -6.00 49.03
CA LEU A 10 -19.63 -6.03 47.96
C LEU A 10 -20.27 -6.57 46.67
N PHE A 11 -20.27 -5.74 45.63
CA PHE A 11 -20.70 -6.10 44.27
C PHE A 11 -19.46 -6.24 43.38
N VAL A 12 -19.25 -7.40 42.77
CA VAL A 12 -18.09 -7.66 41.91
C VAL A 12 -18.56 -7.87 40.48
N CYS A 13 -17.90 -7.20 39.53
CA CYS A 13 -18.24 -7.30 38.11
C CYS A 13 -16.98 -7.30 37.25
N GLY A 14 -16.96 -8.16 36.22
CA GLY A 14 -15.88 -8.19 35.25
C GLY A 14 -15.80 -6.88 34.46
N CYS A 15 -14.57 -6.41 34.21
CA CYS A 15 -14.31 -5.12 33.57
C CYS A 15 -14.71 -5.05 32.09
N ALA A 16 -14.90 -6.20 31.43
CA ALA A 16 -15.43 -6.28 30.07
C ALA A 16 -16.94 -5.99 29.97
N ALA A 17 -17.68 -6.04 31.09
CA ALA A 17 -19.11 -5.74 31.09
C ALA A 17 -19.37 -4.26 30.75
N GLY A 18 -20.47 -3.97 30.06
CA GLY A 18 -20.92 -2.59 29.87
C GLY A 18 -21.29 -1.94 31.21
N LEU A 19 -20.89 -0.69 31.43
CA LEU A 19 -21.16 0.01 32.70
C LEU A 19 -22.65 0.10 33.02
N THR A 20 -23.49 0.36 32.02
CA THR A 20 -24.96 0.37 32.16
C THR A 20 -25.50 -1.00 32.57
N ALA A 21 -24.93 -2.08 32.06
CA ALA A 21 -25.35 -3.43 32.42
C ALA A 21 -24.95 -3.75 33.87
N ALA A 22 -23.74 -3.35 34.29
CA ALA A 22 -23.30 -3.48 35.69
C ALA A 22 -24.20 -2.69 36.65
N ALA A 23 -24.55 -1.45 36.31
CA ALA A 23 -25.45 -0.62 37.11
C ALA A 23 -26.88 -1.20 37.21
N ARG A 24 -27.41 -1.78 36.13
CA ARG A 24 -28.71 -2.47 36.18
C ARG A 24 -28.66 -3.73 37.05
N ALA A 25 -27.62 -4.54 36.89
CA ALA A 25 -27.43 -5.75 37.69
C ALA A 25 -27.29 -5.43 39.18
N SER A 26 -26.63 -4.33 39.56
CA SER A 26 -26.55 -3.93 40.97
C SER A 26 -27.93 -3.53 41.53
N LEU A 27 -28.75 -2.82 40.75
CA LEU A 27 -30.12 -2.46 41.12
C LEU A 27 -31.04 -3.69 41.22
N GLU A 28 -30.91 -4.66 40.32
CA GLU A 28 -31.64 -5.93 40.38
C GLU A 28 -31.27 -6.74 41.64
N ALA A 29 -30.02 -6.65 42.08
CA ALA A 29 -29.54 -7.23 43.33
C ALA A 29 -29.93 -6.42 44.59
N GLY A 30 -30.63 -5.28 44.44
CA GLY A 30 -31.11 -4.43 45.53
C GLY A 30 -30.06 -3.44 46.08
N PHE A 31 -29.01 -3.16 45.33
CA PHE A 31 -27.94 -2.22 45.70
C PHE A 31 -28.03 -0.91 44.91
N VAL A 32 -27.80 0.21 45.60
CA VAL A 32 -27.73 1.56 45.04
C VAL A 32 -26.29 2.09 45.06
N GLY A 33 -25.98 3.09 44.22
CA GLY A 33 -24.64 3.64 44.01
C GLY A 33 -24.23 3.67 42.53
N LEU A 34 -23.98 2.50 41.91
CA LEU A 34 -23.48 2.44 40.51
C LEU A 34 -24.41 3.09 39.47
N HIS A 35 -25.72 3.17 39.73
CA HIS A 35 -26.68 3.86 38.88
C HIS A 35 -26.37 5.36 38.69
N GLU A 36 -25.65 5.98 39.64
CA GLU A 36 -25.24 7.39 39.56
C GLU A 36 -24.31 7.69 38.38
N VAL A 37 -23.56 6.68 37.92
CA VAL A 37 -22.63 6.77 36.78
C VAL A 37 -23.03 5.84 35.62
N GLY A 38 -24.13 5.10 35.77
CA GLY A 38 -24.51 4.01 34.88
C GLY A 38 -24.89 4.42 33.44
N ALA A 39 -25.10 5.71 33.17
CA ALA A 39 -25.41 6.21 31.83
C ALA A 39 -24.15 6.59 31.01
N VAL A 40 -22.97 6.65 31.64
CA VAL A 40 -21.70 6.88 30.94
C VAL A 40 -21.44 5.73 29.95
N PRO A 41 -21.16 6.04 28.67
CA PRO A 41 -20.81 5.03 27.67
C PRO A 41 -19.52 4.29 28.04
N GLY A 42 -19.49 2.99 27.78
CA GLY A 42 -18.27 2.20 27.80
C GLY A 42 -18.38 0.94 28.65
N SER A 43 -17.25 0.26 28.75
CA SER A 43 -17.09 -0.86 29.67
C SER A 43 -16.85 -0.35 31.10
N LEU A 44 -17.11 -1.22 32.07
CA LEU A 44 -16.78 -0.98 33.46
C LEU A 44 -15.27 -0.72 33.65
N GLY A 45 -14.42 -1.46 32.93
CA GLY A 45 -12.97 -1.26 32.95
C GLY A 45 -12.55 0.11 32.42
N GLY A 46 -13.19 0.59 31.34
CA GLY A 46 -12.98 1.95 30.85
C GLY A 46 -13.39 3.00 31.88
N ALA A 47 -14.55 2.80 32.51
CA ALA A 47 -15.06 3.68 33.56
C ALA A 47 -14.12 3.74 34.79
N LEU A 48 -13.61 2.58 35.23
CA LEU A 48 -12.60 2.50 36.28
C LEU A 48 -11.30 3.18 35.86
N CYS A 49 -10.80 2.92 34.65
CA CYS A 49 -9.57 3.52 34.16
C CYS A 49 -9.65 5.05 34.13
N MET A 50 -10.75 5.64 33.65
CA MET A 50 -10.88 7.10 33.53
C MET A 50 -11.46 7.79 34.77
N ASN A 51 -11.72 7.05 35.85
CA ASN A 51 -12.54 7.49 36.97
C ASN A 51 -13.83 8.21 36.50
N ALA A 52 -14.63 7.52 35.70
CA ALA A 52 -15.82 8.06 35.07
C ALA A 52 -16.81 8.62 36.10
N GLY A 53 -17.46 9.72 35.76
CA GLY A 53 -18.46 10.33 36.61
C GLY A 53 -19.56 11.07 35.85
N GLU A 54 -20.56 11.48 36.60
CA GLU A 54 -21.67 12.33 36.17
C GLU A 54 -21.97 13.40 37.23
N SER A 55 -23.14 14.03 37.17
CA SER A 55 -23.60 15.09 38.08
C SER A 55 -23.55 14.70 39.56
N LEU A 56 -23.67 13.42 39.89
CA LEU A 56 -23.67 12.93 41.27
C LEU A 56 -22.27 12.52 41.77
N GLY A 57 -21.25 12.46 40.91
CA GLY A 57 -19.88 12.14 41.29
C GLY A 57 -19.24 11.07 40.38
N ASN A 58 -18.10 10.54 40.83
CA ASN A 58 -17.29 9.58 40.08
C ASN A 58 -17.39 8.15 40.64
N ILE A 59 -17.07 7.18 39.80
CA ILE A 59 -17.14 5.75 40.11
C ILE A 59 -16.22 5.37 41.28
N SER A 60 -15.09 6.06 41.47
CA SER A 60 -14.14 5.80 42.57
C SER A 60 -14.77 5.88 43.95
N ARG A 61 -15.90 6.62 44.11
CA ARG A 61 -16.66 6.68 45.38
C ARG A 61 -17.14 5.32 45.85
N PHE A 62 -17.34 4.39 44.92
CA PHE A 62 -17.89 3.08 45.19
C PHE A 62 -16.84 1.97 45.13
N VAL A 63 -15.63 2.24 44.62
CA VAL A 63 -14.60 1.20 44.43
C VAL A 63 -14.09 0.73 45.79
N ALA A 64 -14.10 -0.59 45.98
CA ALA A 64 -13.40 -1.27 47.07
C ALA A 64 -12.00 -1.65 46.61
N SER A 65 -11.92 -2.39 45.50
CA SER A 65 -10.69 -2.88 44.90
C SER A 65 -10.89 -3.19 43.42
N VAL A 66 -9.77 -3.33 42.70
CA VAL A 66 -9.72 -3.70 41.28
C VAL A 66 -8.73 -4.83 41.10
N ASP A 67 -9.18 -5.93 40.52
CA ASP A 67 -8.28 -7.00 40.09
C ASP A 67 -7.64 -6.60 38.77
N VAL A 68 -6.32 -6.64 38.72
CA VAL A 68 -5.52 -6.29 37.54
C VAL A 68 -4.49 -7.36 37.22
N TYR A 69 -4.14 -7.47 35.95
CA TYR A 69 -2.90 -8.12 35.53
C TYR A 69 -1.84 -7.03 35.32
N ASP A 70 -0.78 -7.08 36.12
CA ASP A 70 0.39 -6.22 35.97
C ASP A 70 1.26 -6.79 34.84
N VAL A 71 1.37 -6.02 33.76
CA VAL A 71 2.06 -6.45 32.53
C VAL A 71 3.57 -6.49 32.72
N GLU A 72 4.14 -5.60 33.53
CA GLU A 72 5.57 -5.54 33.79
C GLU A 72 6.02 -6.70 34.67
N ARG A 73 5.22 -7.01 35.71
CA ARG A 73 5.50 -8.12 36.63
C ARG A 73 5.02 -9.49 36.12
N GLY A 74 4.12 -9.50 35.14
CA GLY A 74 3.55 -10.72 34.58
C GLY A 74 2.67 -11.50 35.56
N CYS A 75 1.93 -10.83 36.43
CA CYS A 75 1.12 -11.48 37.47
C CYS A 75 -0.23 -10.78 37.72
N LEU A 76 -1.17 -11.54 38.29
CA LEU A 76 -2.43 -10.99 38.80
C LEU A 76 -2.24 -10.42 40.21
N CYS A 77 -2.77 -9.23 40.44
CA CYS A 77 -2.85 -8.62 41.76
C CYS A 77 -4.19 -7.90 41.96
N THR A 78 -4.60 -7.76 43.21
CA THR A 78 -5.74 -6.95 43.60
C THR A 78 -5.20 -5.64 44.15
N MET A 79 -5.67 -4.52 43.60
CA MET A 79 -5.33 -3.17 44.07
C MET A 79 -6.51 -2.60 44.84
N GLU A 80 -6.28 -2.17 46.07
CA GLU A 80 -7.30 -1.46 46.86
C GLU A 80 -7.57 -0.07 46.25
N ALA A 81 -8.72 0.53 46.60
CA ALA A 81 -9.15 1.81 46.05
C ALA A 81 -8.11 2.94 46.22
N GLU A 82 -7.39 2.94 47.34
CA GLU A 82 -6.32 3.90 47.65
C GLU A 82 -5.09 3.71 46.74
N GLU A 83 -4.82 2.48 46.31
CA GLU A 83 -3.70 2.13 45.42
C GLU A 83 -4.01 2.44 43.95
N CYS A 84 -5.29 2.51 43.58
CA CYS A 84 -5.74 2.83 42.22
C CYS A 84 -5.45 4.30 41.80
N GLY A 85 -5.04 5.16 42.74
CA GLY A 85 -4.57 6.52 42.44
C GLY A 85 -5.62 7.43 41.80
N TYR A 86 -6.88 7.32 42.23
CA TYR A 86 -8.00 8.07 41.66
C TYR A 86 -7.92 9.57 41.92
N GLU A 87 -8.07 10.36 40.85
CA GLU A 87 -8.17 11.82 40.84
C GLU A 87 -9.40 12.23 39.99
N TYR A 88 -9.65 13.54 39.86
CA TYR A 88 -10.73 14.01 38.99
C TYR A 88 -10.48 13.58 37.54
N ARG A 89 -11.34 12.67 37.03
CA ARG A 89 -11.26 12.10 35.67
C ARG A 89 -9.90 11.48 35.32
N ASN A 90 -9.23 10.92 36.32
CA ASN A 90 -7.90 10.36 36.17
C ASN A 90 -7.66 9.22 37.18
N SER A 91 -6.72 8.32 36.89
CA SER A 91 -6.31 7.22 37.76
C SER A 91 -4.87 6.80 37.51
N LEU A 92 -4.32 5.92 38.35
CA LEU A 92 -3.03 5.27 38.08
C LEU A 92 -3.02 4.55 36.73
N PHE A 93 -4.13 3.89 36.38
CA PHE A 93 -4.27 3.12 35.13
C PHE A 93 -4.23 4.02 33.90
N GLN A 94 -4.83 5.21 33.98
CA GLN A 94 -4.83 6.17 32.88
C GLN A 94 -3.47 6.88 32.71
N LYS A 95 -2.75 7.10 33.81
CA LYS A 95 -1.40 7.65 33.85
C LYS A 95 -0.34 6.68 33.32
N ASN A 96 -0.58 5.37 33.44
CA ASN A 96 0.36 4.32 33.03
C ASN A 96 -0.30 3.38 32.00
N PRO A 97 -0.55 3.86 30.77
CA PRO A 97 -1.20 3.06 29.73
C PRO A 97 -0.35 1.84 29.37
N GLY A 98 -0.98 0.66 29.32
CA GLY A 98 -0.32 -0.60 28.98
C GLY A 98 0.32 -1.34 30.16
N SER A 99 0.45 -0.72 31.33
CA SER A 99 1.01 -1.38 32.52
C SER A 99 0.03 -2.33 33.21
N TYR A 100 -1.27 -2.12 33.05
CA TYR A 100 -2.31 -2.89 33.74
C TYR A 100 -3.44 -3.31 32.80
N VAL A 101 -3.88 -4.56 32.93
CA VAL A 101 -5.14 -5.04 32.33
C VAL A 101 -6.16 -5.22 33.45
N LEU A 102 -7.21 -4.39 33.47
CA LEU A 102 -8.26 -4.46 34.48
C LEU A 102 -9.17 -5.67 34.20
N ILE A 103 -9.27 -6.57 35.18
CA ILE A 103 -10.00 -7.84 35.05
C ILE A 103 -11.38 -7.72 35.69
N SER A 104 -11.46 -7.23 36.93
CA SER A 104 -12.69 -7.13 37.70
C SER A 104 -12.66 -5.90 38.61
N GLY A 105 -13.83 -5.32 38.90
CA GLY A 105 -13.99 -4.27 39.90
C GLY A 105 -14.92 -4.73 41.01
N ALA A 106 -14.49 -4.54 42.25
CA ALA A 106 -15.30 -4.76 43.45
C ALA A 106 -15.77 -3.41 44.00
N PHE A 107 -17.07 -3.30 44.31
CA PHE A 107 -17.70 -2.05 44.72
C PHE A 107 -18.40 -2.19 46.08
N ARG A 108 -18.14 -1.27 47.00
CA ARG A 108 -18.90 -1.13 48.26
C ARG A 108 -20.18 -0.36 47.94
N LEU A 109 -21.31 -1.07 47.89
CA LEU A 109 -22.61 -0.49 47.57
C LEU A 109 -23.56 -0.62 48.74
N LYS A 110 -24.40 0.40 48.92
CA LYS A 110 -25.44 0.42 49.96
C LYS A 110 -26.63 -0.42 49.50
N ARG A 111 -27.16 -1.30 50.36
CA ARG A 111 -28.45 -1.94 50.12
C ARG A 111 -29.57 -0.90 50.22
N ALA A 112 -30.50 -0.89 49.28
CA ALA A 112 -31.64 0.02 49.33
C ALA A 112 -32.41 -0.17 50.66
N ALA A 113 -32.66 0.94 51.36
CA ALA A 113 -33.36 0.95 52.63
C ALA A 113 -34.87 0.65 52.47
N SER A 114 -35.42 0.90 51.28
CA SER A 114 -36.80 0.59 50.95
C SER A 114 -37.00 0.32 49.45
N PRO A 115 -38.12 -0.30 49.04
CA PRO A 115 -38.48 -0.46 47.63
C PRO A 115 -38.57 0.86 46.85
N GLU A 116 -38.99 1.95 47.52
CA GLU A 116 -39.11 3.28 46.92
C GLU A 116 -37.73 3.88 46.58
N GLU A 117 -36.72 3.74 47.46
CA GLU A 117 -35.34 4.16 47.17
C GLU A 117 -34.79 3.41 45.94
N LEU A 118 -35.06 2.10 45.86
CA LEU A 118 -34.62 1.29 44.74
C LEU A 118 -35.32 1.68 43.42
N GLN A 119 -36.62 2.01 43.48
CA GLN A 119 -37.36 2.47 42.31
C GLN A 119 -36.87 3.84 41.84
N ALA A 120 -36.63 4.78 42.76
CA ALA A 120 -36.07 6.09 42.42
C ALA A 120 -34.71 5.98 41.72
N ALA A 121 -33.85 5.05 42.17
CA ALA A 121 -32.55 4.79 41.52
C ALA A 121 -32.69 4.22 40.09
N LYS A 122 -33.69 3.35 39.85
CA LYS A 122 -34.02 2.84 38.51
C LYS A 122 -34.56 3.93 37.59
N ASP A 123 -35.42 4.79 38.13
CA ASP A 123 -36.02 5.90 37.39
C ASP A 123 -34.94 6.92 36.99
N TYR A 124 -34.03 7.26 37.92
CA TYR A 124 -32.88 8.12 37.64
C TYR A 124 -32.02 7.59 36.48
N LEU A 125 -31.61 6.31 36.54
CA LEU A 125 -30.80 5.72 35.47
C LEU A 125 -31.55 5.75 34.12
N SER A 126 -32.86 5.50 34.13
CA SER A 126 -33.69 5.50 32.92
C SER A 126 -33.81 6.90 32.31
N GLU A 127 -34.00 7.93 33.13
CA GLU A 127 -34.02 9.33 32.72
C GLU A 127 -32.69 9.74 32.07
N ARG A 128 -31.56 9.42 32.73
CA ARG A 128 -30.21 9.72 32.22
C ARG A 128 -29.93 9.05 30.88
N LEU A 129 -30.35 7.79 30.72
CA LEU A 129 -30.24 7.08 29.45
C LEU A 129 -31.11 7.69 28.35
N SER A 130 -32.28 8.24 28.69
CA SER A 130 -33.13 8.95 27.73
C SER A 130 -32.48 10.24 27.24
N LEU A 131 -32.00 11.08 28.16
CA LEU A 131 -31.31 12.34 27.84
C LEU A 131 -30.08 12.14 26.95
N ARG A 132 -29.43 10.98 27.07
CA ARG A 132 -28.29 10.61 26.23
C ARG A 132 -28.69 10.32 24.79
N LYS A 133 -29.81 9.63 24.56
CA LYS A 133 -30.29 9.29 23.20
C LYS A 133 -30.52 10.53 22.34
N ASP A 134 -30.90 11.63 22.96
CA ASP A 134 -31.18 12.89 22.25
C ASP A 134 -29.91 13.69 21.91
N LYS A 135 -28.79 13.45 22.61
CA LYS A 135 -27.55 14.25 22.51
C LYS A 135 -26.42 13.57 21.74
N PHE A 136 -26.47 12.26 21.58
CA PHE A 136 -25.36 11.48 21.03
C PHE A 136 -25.87 10.48 19.98
N PRO A 137 -25.08 10.21 18.92
CA PRO A 137 -25.47 9.26 17.90
C PRO A 137 -25.67 7.87 18.50
N ASN A 138 -26.72 7.18 18.05
CA ASN A 138 -27.07 5.84 18.51
C ASN A 138 -26.32 4.73 17.73
N SER A 139 -25.47 5.11 16.78
CA SER A 139 -24.62 4.22 15.99
C SER A 139 -23.29 3.94 16.67
N LYS A 140 -22.58 2.90 16.21
CA LYS A 140 -21.17 2.69 16.59
C LYS A 140 -20.36 3.91 16.18
N SER A 141 -19.49 4.40 17.06
CA SER A 141 -18.73 5.64 16.85
C SER A 141 -17.39 5.59 17.56
N ALA A 142 -16.46 6.43 17.11
CA ALA A 142 -15.21 6.71 17.79
C ALA A 142 -15.36 7.73 18.95
N GLY A 143 -16.59 8.14 19.28
CA GLY A 143 -16.85 9.20 20.26
C GLY A 143 -16.53 10.60 19.73
N CYS A 144 -16.41 11.57 20.64
CA CYS A 144 -15.79 12.86 20.34
C CYS A 144 -14.35 12.63 19.90
N PHE A 145 -14.03 12.95 18.66
CA PHE A 145 -12.73 12.60 18.09
C PHE A 145 -11.64 13.59 18.51
N PHE A 146 -11.96 14.89 18.57
CA PHE A 146 -11.01 15.96 18.85
C PHE A 146 -11.25 16.62 20.21
N LYS A 147 -10.15 17.06 20.85
CA LYS A 147 -10.19 17.89 22.05
C LYS A 147 -10.75 19.27 21.72
N ASN A 148 -11.37 19.91 22.70
CA ASN A 148 -11.70 21.34 22.58
C ASN A 148 -10.42 22.18 22.60
N PRO A 149 -10.18 23.07 21.61
CA PRO A 149 -8.98 23.90 21.58
C PRO A 149 -8.82 24.83 22.79
N SER A 150 -9.93 25.21 23.44
CA SER A 150 -9.93 25.95 24.71
C SER A 150 -11.24 25.72 25.47
N GLU A 151 -11.36 26.26 26.69
CA GLU A 151 -12.60 26.16 27.49
C GLU A 151 -13.82 26.83 26.82
N ILE A 152 -13.59 27.79 25.93
CA ILE A 152 -14.65 28.59 25.28
C ILE A 152 -14.89 28.09 23.83
N VAL A 153 -13.87 27.51 23.20
CA VAL A 153 -13.94 27.07 21.79
C VAL A 153 -14.17 25.57 21.74
N GLN A 154 -15.34 25.17 21.25
CA GLN A 154 -15.71 23.76 21.09
C GLN A 154 -15.31 23.23 19.72
N ALA A 155 -14.62 22.09 19.68
CA ALA A 155 -14.22 21.45 18.42
C ALA A 155 -15.43 21.15 17.53
N GLY A 156 -16.52 20.63 18.12
CA GLY A 156 -17.76 20.36 17.38
C GLY A 156 -18.35 21.58 16.68
N ARG A 157 -18.27 22.77 17.30
CA ARG A 157 -18.76 24.02 16.66
C ARG A 157 -17.86 24.46 15.51
N LEU A 158 -16.54 24.29 15.63
CA LEU A 158 -15.61 24.59 14.55
C LEU A 158 -15.90 23.71 13.33
N ILE A 159 -15.99 22.39 13.54
CA ILE A 159 -16.26 21.40 12.51
C ILE A 159 -17.62 21.68 11.83
N GLU A 160 -18.65 21.97 12.62
CA GLU A 160 -19.98 22.34 12.08
C GLU A 160 -19.95 23.64 11.28
N SER A 161 -19.19 24.65 11.73
CA SER A 161 -19.06 25.92 11.02
C SER A 161 -18.27 25.84 9.71
N CYS A 162 -17.58 24.72 9.48
CA CYS A 162 -16.95 24.35 8.20
C CYS A 162 -17.87 23.48 7.32
N GLY A 163 -19.12 23.25 7.74
CA GLY A 163 -20.09 22.47 6.96
C GLY A 163 -19.77 20.98 6.85
N LEU A 164 -19.01 20.42 7.80
CA LEU A 164 -18.45 19.07 7.67
C LEU A 164 -19.36 17.94 8.18
N LYS A 165 -20.56 18.25 8.67
CA LYS A 165 -21.56 17.21 9.02
C LYS A 165 -21.90 16.37 7.80
N GLY A 166 -21.98 15.06 7.97
CA GLY A 166 -22.23 14.12 6.88
C GLY A 166 -21.01 13.81 5.99
N LEU A 167 -19.88 14.51 6.15
CA LEU A 167 -18.64 14.21 5.42
C LEU A 167 -18.23 12.76 5.67
N SER A 168 -17.89 12.04 4.60
CA SER A 168 -17.56 10.61 4.67
C SER A 168 -16.19 10.32 4.05
N ALA A 169 -15.52 9.30 4.57
CA ALA A 169 -14.34 8.68 3.97
C ALA A 169 -14.43 7.17 4.23
N GLY A 170 -14.46 6.36 3.17
CA GLY A 170 -14.76 4.93 3.28
C GLY A 170 -16.09 4.70 4.01
N GLY A 171 -16.11 3.75 4.95
CA GLY A 171 -17.30 3.48 5.77
C GLY A 171 -17.51 4.46 6.93
N ALA A 172 -16.60 5.43 7.17
CA ALA A 172 -16.68 6.40 8.27
C ALA A 172 -17.40 7.69 7.84
N ARG A 173 -18.11 8.33 8.78
CA ARG A 173 -18.85 9.58 8.54
C ARG A 173 -18.90 10.50 9.76
N VAL A 174 -18.90 11.81 9.54
CA VAL A 174 -19.14 12.81 10.60
C VAL A 174 -20.63 12.83 10.95
N ALA A 175 -20.97 12.70 12.23
CA ALA A 175 -22.35 12.63 12.68
C ALA A 175 -23.12 13.94 12.47
N GLU A 176 -24.40 13.82 12.09
CA GLU A 176 -25.30 14.95 11.86
C GLU A 176 -25.75 15.59 13.19
N GLU A 177 -25.94 14.75 14.21
CA GLU A 177 -26.38 15.13 15.54
C GLU A 177 -25.29 15.89 16.29
N HIS A 178 -24.02 15.54 16.06
CA HIS A 178 -22.88 16.13 16.74
C HIS A 178 -21.60 16.08 15.89
N ALA A 179 -21.17 17.23 15.34
CA ALA A 179 -20.08 17.28 14.36
C ALA A 179 -18.70 16.80 14.86
N ASN A 180 -18.45 16.73 16.17
CA ASN A 180 -17.22 16.10 16.70
C ASN A 180 -17.25 14.56 16.75
N PHE A 181 -18.38 13.92 16.41
CA PHE A 181 -18.48 12.47 16.39
C PHE A 181 -18.15 11.91 15.02
N ILE A 182 -17.27 10.91 14.98
CA ILE A 182 -17.08 10.08 13.79
C ILE A 182 -17.79 8.74 14.01
N ILE A 183 -18.79 8.47 13.17
CA ILE A 183 -19.62 7.28 13.22
C ILE A 183 -19.19 6.26 12.16
N ASN A 184 -19.39 4.99 12.49
CA ASN A 184 -19.34 3.91 11.52
C ASN A 184 -20.68 3.84 10.78
N ALA A 185 -20.68 4.29 9.53
CA ALA A 185 -21.86 4.33 8.66
C ALA A 185 -22.06 3.00 7.92
N GLU A 186 -21.00 2.47 7.32
CA GLU A 186 -21.02 1.32 6.41
C GLU A 186 -19.78 0.45 6.60
N SER A 187 -19.67 -0.20 7.77
CA SER A 187 -18.53 -1.08 8.11
C SER A 187 -17.16 -0.39 8.04
N ALA A 188 -17.08 0.84 8.55
CA ALA A 188 -15.85 1.64 8.64
C ALA A 188 -14.65 0.85 9.19
N SER A 189 -13.54 0.90 8.47
CA SER A 189 -12.23 0.47 8.97
C SER A 189 -11.64 1.53 9.92
N ALA A 190 -10.59 1.16 10.67
CA ALA A 190 -9.87 2.15 11.48
C ALA A 190 -9.15 3.19 10.61
N SER A 191 -8.68 2.79 9.42
CA SER A 191 -8.11 3.68 8.42
C SER A 191 -9.13 4.70 7.90
N ASP A 192 -10.38 4.28 7.67
CA ASP A 192 -11.47 5.17 7.23
C ASP A 192 -11.70 6.29 8.26
N VAL A 193 -11.71 5.92 9.54
CA VAL A 193 -11.88 6.86 10.66
C VAL A 193 -10.71 7.84 10.72
N CYS A 194 -9.47 7.36 10.61
CA CYS A 194 -8.27 8.21 10.60
C CYS A 194 -8.22 9.14 9.38
N ALA A 195 -8.54 8.64 8.19
CA ALA A 195 -8.59 9.43 6.96
C ALA A 195 -9.66 10.52 7.05
N LEU A 196 -10.85 10.19 7.56
CA LEU A 196 -11.89 11.18 7.78
C LEU A 196 -11.47 12.24 8.81
N ALA A 197 -10.85 11.83 9.91
CA ALA A 197 -10.32 12.75 10.90
C ALA A 197 -9.24 13.67 10.31
N GLY A 198 -8.35 13.15 9.46
CA GLY A 198 -7.36 13.92 8.73
C GLY A 198 -8.00 15.02 7.88
N ARG A 199 -9.01 14.66 7.07
CA ARG A 199 -9.78 15.62 6.25
C ARG A 199 -10.48 16.70 7.08
N VAL A 200 -11.05 16.31 8.23
CA VAL A 200 -11.69 17.26 9.15
C VAL A 200 -10.65 18.24 9.72
N ARG A 201 -9.52 17.72 10.19
CA ARG A 201 -8.42 18.52 10.75
C ARG A 201 -7.85 19.50 9.71
N GLU A 202 -7.59 19.03 8.50
CA GLU A 202 -7.10 19.84 7.38
C GLU A 202 -8.08 20.97 7.06
N ARG A 203 -9.37 20.67 6.87
CA ARG A 203 -10.38 21.69 6.56
C ARG A 203 -10.52 22.75 7.66
N VAL A 204 -10.51 22.33 8.93
CA VAL A 204 -10.60 23.27 10.06
C VAL A 204 -9.34 24.13 10.16
N LEU A 205 -8.15 23.56 9.90
CA LEU A 205 -6.91 24.31 9.84
C LEU A 205 -6.93 25.34 8.72
N GLU A 206 -7.34 24.96 7.51
CA GLU A 206 -7.43 25.86 6.35
C GLU A 206 -8.42 27.01 6.58
N GLU A 207 -9.63 26.72 7.06
CA GLU A 207 -10.69 27.73 7.17
C GLU A 207 -10.66 28.55 8.46
N LYS A 208 -10.21 27.94 9.57
CA LYS A 208 -10.28 28.56 10.90
C LYS A 208 -8.90 28.86 11.49
N GLY A 209 -7.82 28.37 10.87
CA GLY A 209 -6.46 28.52 11.40
C GLY A 209 -6.22 27.74 12.70
N VAL A 210 -7.07 26.75 12.99
CA VAL A 210 -7.01 25.96 14.24
C VAL A 210 -6.66 24.53 13.88
N ASP A 211 -5.54 24.05 14.41
CA ASP A 211 -5.15 22.66 14.29
C ASP A 211 -5.83 21.82 15.38
N LEU A 212 -6.69 20.88 14.99
CA LEU A 212 -7.44 20.06 15.94
C LEU A 212 -6.61 18.86 16.41
N GLU A 213 -6.41 18.76 17.73
CA GLU A 213 -5.77 17.60 18.35
C GLU A 213 -6.78 16.47 18.61
N PRO A 214 -6.47 15.22 18.23
CA PRO A 214 -7.27 14.07 18.63
C PRO A 214 -7.35 13.90 20.15
N GLU A 215 -8.55 13.64 20.66
CA GLU A 215 -8.82 13.20 22.04
C GLU A 215 -8.72 11.68 22.15
N VAL A 216 -9.10 10.97 21.08
CA VAL A 216 -9.03 9.51 21.02
C VAL A 216 -7.58 9.01 21.05
N ARG A 217 -7.38 7.87 21.71
CA ARG A 217 -6.12 7.12 21.60
C ARG A 217 -6.28 6.05 20.53
N LEU A 218 -5.42 6.08 19.52
CA LEU A 218 -5.32 5.04 18.52
C LEU A 218 -4.57 3.84 19.12
N VAL A 219 -5.18 2.65 19.07
CA VAL A 219 -4.62 1.41 19.62
C VAL A 219 -4.40 0.42 18.49
N GLY A 220 -3.15 0.14 18.16
CA GLY A 220 -2.74 -0.63 16.97
C GLY A 220 -1.57 0.04 16.25
N ASP A 221 -1.14 -0.54 15.13
CA ASP A 221 -0.16 0.10 14.25
C ASP A 221 -0.88 1.04 13.27
N PHE A 222 -0.71 2.33 13.49
CA PHE A 222 -1.22 3.41 12.63
C PHE A 222 -0.08 4.19 11.99
N SER A 223 1.15 3.63 12.03
CA SER A 223 2.25 4.22 11.31
C SER A 223 1.98 4.13 9.81
N LYS A 224 2.41 5.16 9.08
CA LYS A 224 2.37 5.11 7.62
C LYS A 224 3.31 4.00 7.17
N THR A 225 2.89 3.21 6.20
CA THR A 225 3.79 2.22 5.59
C THR A 225 4.96 2.96 4.95
N ARG A 226 6.19 2.61 5.33
CA ARG A 226 7.40 3.24 4.80
C ARG A 226 7.77 2.59 3.47
N VAL A 227 7.65 3.37 2.40
CA VAL A 227 7.90 2.92 1.03
C VAL A 227 9.20 3.54 0.53
N ALA A 228 10.17 2.71 0.19
CA ALA A 228 11.36 3.15 -0.55
C ALA A 228 11.21 2.83 -2.04
N VAL A 229 11.17 3.87 -2.88
CA VAL A 229 11.17 3.72 -4.33
C VAL A 229 12.61 3.61 -4.82
N LEU A 230 12.99 2.42 -5.29
CA LEU A 230 14.33 2.15 -5.81
C LEU A 230 14.40 2.59 -7.27
N MET A 231 15.33 3.50 -7.58
CA MET A 231 15.44 4.14 -8.88
C MET A 231 16.91 4.40 -9.27
N GLY A 232 17.13 4.98 -10.44
CA GLY A 232 18.46 5.25 -10.98
C GLY A 232 19.24 3.97 -11.29
N GLY A 233 20.34 3.75 -10.57
CA GLY A 233 21.25 2.63 -10.77
C GLY A 233 22.31 2.84 -11.86
N LEU A 234 23.12 1.80 -12.10
CA LEU A 234 24.22 1.79 -13.07
C LEU A 234 23.82 1.05 -14.35
N SER A 235 22.79 1.57 -15.01
CA SER A 235 22.18 1.03 -16.23
C SER A 235 22.16 2.11 -17.33
N SER A 236 22.16 1.71 -18.60
CA SER A 236 21.91 2.61 -19.74
C SER A 236 20.55 3.31 -19.64
N GLU A 237 19.60 2.71 -18.90
CA GLU A 237 18.25 3.22 -18.70
C GLU A 237 18.09 4.07 -17.42
N ARG A 238 19.21 4.48 -16.81
CA ARG A 238 19.26 5.26 -15.56
C ARG A 238 18.36 6.50 -15.56
N ASN A 239 18.39 7.28 -16.64
CA ASN A 239 17.59 8.52 -16.73
C ASN A 239 16.08 8.24 -16.63
N ILE A 240 15.61 7.22 -17.34
CA ILE A 240 14.20 6.81 -17.35
C ILE A 240 13.83 6.25 -15.97
N SER A 241 14.74 5.51 -15.34
CA SER A 241 14.58 4.96 -13.98
C SER A 241 14.39 6.07 -12.95
N LEU A 242 15.22 7.12 -12.97
CA LEU A 242 15.06 8.29 -12.08
C LEU A 242 13.73 9.01 -12.29
N VAL A 243 13.34 9.25 -13.55
CA VAL A 243 12.06 9.90 -13.86
C VAL A 243 10.88 9.04 -13.42
N THR A 244 10.93 7.74 -13.69
CA THR A 244 9.89 6.78 -13.27
C THR A 244 9.74 6.76 -11.76
N GLY A 245 10.86 6.62 -11.04
CA GLY A 245 10.88 6.60 -9.58
C GLY A 245 10.35 7.91 -8.98
N TYR A 246 10.73 9.06 -9.52
CA TYR A 246 10.22 10.34 -9.06
C TYR A 246 8.70 10.49 -9.24
N GLN A 247 8.16 10.06 -10.39
CA GLN A 247 6.71 10.08 -10.62
C GLN A 247 5.95 9.17 -9.66
N ILE A 248 6.50 7.99 -9.34
CA ILE A 248 5.92 7.11 -8.31
C ILE A 248 5.98 7.79 -6.94
N CYS A 249 7.11 8.41 -6.58
CA CYS A 249 7.21 9.16 -5.32
C CYS A 249 6.14 10.25 -5.22
N LEU A 250 5.83 10.96 -6.31
CA LEU A 250 4.77 11.98 -6.30
C LEU A 250 3.36 11.37 -6.18
N ALA A 251 3.09 10.28 -6.90
CA ALA A 251 1.75 9.70 -7.00
C ALA A 251 1.30 8.90 -5.77
N LEU A 252 2.23 8.37 -4.97
CA LEU A 252 1.87 7.63 -3.76
C LEU A 252 1.08 8.50 -2.76
N ASP A 253 0.00 7.98 -2.19
CA ASP A 253 -0.82 8.68 -1.20
C ASP A 253 -0.02 8.95 0.09
N LYS A 254 0.24 10.24 0.35
CA LYS A 254 1.06 10.68 1.48
C LYS A 254 0.36 10.53 2.82
N ASP A 255 -0.95 10.31 2.86
CA ASP A 255 -1.67 10.00 4.10
C ASP A 255 -1.49 8.53 4.50
N LYS A 256 -1.26 7.64 3.53
CA LYS A 256 -1.03 6.20 3.73
C LYS A 256 0.45 5.83 3.86
N TYR A 257 1.31 6.48 3.07
CA TYR A 257 2.71 6.09 2.92
C TYR A 257 3.67 7.20 3.36
N ASP A 258 4.73 6.80 4.07
CA ASP A 258 5.93 7.61 4.26
C ASP A 258 6.91 7.23 3.15
N VAL A 259 7.19 8.15 2.23
CA VAL A 259 7.80 7.82 0.94
C VAL A 259 9.18 8.45 0.81
N CYS A 260 10.15 7.65 0.39
CA CYS A 260 11.46 8.13 -0.02
C CYS A 260 11.91 7.48 -1.34
N GLY A 261 12.80 8.18 -2.06
CA GLY A 261 13.44 7.68 -3.27
C GLY A 261 14.91 7.37 -3.02
N ILE A 262 15.36 6.18 -3.44
CA ILE A 262 16.75 5.75 -3.29
C ILE A 262 17.35 5.48 -4.67
N ASP A 263 18.38 6.25 -5.02
CA ASP A 263 19.21 5.91 -6.18
C ASP A 263 20.18 4.79 -5.83
N VAL A 264 19.92 3.59 -6.35
CA VAL A 264 20.69 2.39 -6.02
C VAL A 264 22.12 2.40 -6.55
N ALA A 265 22.50 3.37 -7.40
CA ALA A 265 23.90 3.57 -7.76
C ALA A 265 24.77 3.79 -6.52
N GLY A 266 24.21 4.42 -5.48
CA GLY A 266 24.85 4.67 -4.19
C GLY A 266 25.35 3.43 -3.44
N LEU A 267 24.89 2.22 -3.82
CA LEU A 267 25.38 0.95 -3.27
C LEU A 267 26.81 0.63 -3.70
N ARG A 268 27.32 1.25 -4.77
CA ARG A 268 28.67 1.03 -5.27
C ARG A 268 29.63 2.11 -4.77
N PRO A 269 30.77 1.75 -4.17
CA PRO A 269 31.82 2.73 -3.86
C PRO A 269 32.26 3.48 -5.11
N GLY A 270 32.37 4.80 -5.02
CA GLY A 270 32.77 5.66 -6.15
C GLY A 270 31.73 5.78 -7.26
N TRP A 271 30.46 5.52 -6.98
CA TRP A 271 29.38 5.56 -7.97
C TRP A 271 29.27 6.89 -8.73
N GLN A 272 29.70 8.02 -8.15
CA GLN A 272 29.63 9.34 -8.77
C GLN A 272 30.37 9.36 -10.13
N SER A 273 31.56 8.75 -10.22
CA SER A 273 32.30 8.67 -11.49
C SER A 273 31.76 7.58 -12.42
N LEU A 274 31.06 6.58 -11.88
CA LEU A 274 30.43 5.53 -12.68
C LEU A 274 29.18 6.04 -13.39
N VAL A 275 28.40 6.92 -12.76
CA VAL A 275 27.20 7.51 -13.36
C VAL A 275 27.51 8.57 -14.41
N GLU A 276 28.71 9.14 -14.44
CA GLU A 276 29.16 10.02 -15.54
C GLU A 276 29.11 9.35 -16.91
N LYS A 277 29.14 8.01 -16.96
CA LYS A 277 28.97 7.21 -18.20
C LYS A 277 27.53 7.24 -18.74
N TYR A 278 26.57 7.68 -17.92
CA TYR A 278 25.16 7.76 -18.24
C TYR A 278 24.69 9.21 -18.04
N PRO A 279 25.12 10.14 -18.91
CA PRO A 279 24.85 11.57 -18.74
C PRO A 279 23.34 11.82 -18.69
N VAL A 280 22.95 12.83 -17.90
CA VAL A 280 21.55 13.22 -17.80
C VAL A 280 21.07 13.75 -19.15
N MET A 281 20.00 13.16 -19.68
CA MET A 281 19.41 13.64 -20.92
C MET A 281 18.69 14.97 -20.67
N GLU A 282 18.86 15.94 -21.56
CA GLU A 282 18.30 17.29 -21.39
C GLU A 282 16.78 17.27 -21.17
N VAL A 283 16.07 16.37 -21.87
CA VAL A 283 14.61 16.18 -21.75
C VAL A 283 14.16 15.69 -20.36
N HIS A 284 15.08 15.16 -19.55
CA HIS A 284 14.81 14.64 -18.21
C HIS A 284 15.46 15.47 -17.10
N ARG A 285 16.28 16.47 -17.45
CA ARG A 285 17.06 17.27 -16.50
C ARG A 285 16.18 17.92 -15.44
N GLU A 286 15.14 18.63 -15.86
CA GLU A 286 14.23 19.35 -14.97
C GLU A 286 13.57 18.41 -13.95
N GLN A 287 13.13 17.23 -14.37
CA GLN A 287 12.49 16.24 -13.50
C GLN A 287 13.47 15.63 -12.50
N ILE A 288 14.72 15.38 -12.92
CA ILE A 288 15.76 14.83 -12.06
C ILE A 288 16.23 15.87 -11.03
N GLU A 289 16.39 17.13 -11.44
CA GLU A 289 16.70 18.23 -10.53
C GLU A 289 15.57 18.44 -9.52
N ALA A 290 14.32 18.44 -9.97
CA ALA A 290 13.15 18.53 -9.09
C ALA A 290 13.07 17.37 -8.08
N PHE A 291 13.48 16.15 -8.46
CA PHE A 291 13.60 15.04 -7.51
C PHE A 291 14.63 15.33 -6.41
N CYS A 292 15.82 15.80 -6.76
CA CYS A 292 16.86 16.14 -5.78
C CYS A 292 16.38 17.20 -4.77
N ASP A 293 15.56 18.15 -5.22
CA ASP A 293 15.03 19.24 -4.39
C ASP A 293 13.71 18.89 -3.68
N SER A 294 13.07 17.76 -4.02
CA SER A 294 11.74 17.37 -3.51
C SER A 294 11.70 16.97 -2.04
N GLY A 295 12.86 16.72 -1.42
CA GLY A 295 12.96 16.14 -0.07
C GLY A 295 12.70 14.64 0.00
N PHE A 296 12.34 13.97 -1.11
CA PHE A 296 12.17 12.50 -1.14
C PHE A 296 13.50 11.74 -1.15
N ALA A 297 14.60 12.37 -1.56
CA ALA A 297 15.88 11.67 -1.73
C ALA A 297 16.41 11.12 -0.41
N ALA A 298 16.72 9.82 -0.38
CA ALA A 298 17.29 9.12 0.76
C ALA A 298 18.57 8.35 0.36
N PRO A 299 19.53 8.19 1.29
CA PRO A 299 20.75 7.43 1.03
C PRO A 299 20.47 5.92 1.01
N CYS A 300 21.28 5.17 0.24
CA CYS A 300 21.22 3.70 0.21
C CYS A 300 21.44 3.05 1.58
N SER A 301 22.11 3.73 2.52
CA SER A 301 22.34 3.22 3.87
C SER A 301 21.04 2.90 4.61
N LEU A 302 19.93 3.57 4.26
CA LEU A 302 18.61 3.34 4.83
C LEU A 302 18.14 1.88 4.69
N LEU A 303 18.54 1.18 3.62
CA LEU A 303 18.23 -0.24 3.41
C LEU A 303 18.92 -1.17 4.43
N PHE A 304 19.98 -0.68 5.09
CA PHE A 304 20.83 -1.45 5.98
C PHE A 304 20.72 -1.04 7.45
N GLU A 305 19.95 0.02 7.77
CA GLU A 305 19.70 0.51 9.14
C GLU A 305 19.01 -0.55 10.03
N ASP A 306 18.71 -0.23 11.29
CA ASP A 306 17.90 -1.11 12.15
C ASP A 306 16.48 -1.32 11.59
N ARG A 307 15.84 -2.46 11.90
CA ARG A 307 14.47 -2.79 11.39
C ARG A 307 13.46 -1.68 11.64
N ASP A 308 13.56 -1.00 12.77
CA ASP A 308 12.67 0.10 13.15
C ASP A 308 12.83 1.36 12.28
N LYS A 309 13.86 1.42 11.41
CA LYS A 309 14.12 2.55 10.49
C LYS A 309 14.12 2.15 9.02
N ARG A 310 14.24 0.86 8.69
CA ARG A 310 14.20 0.37 7.30
C ARG A 310 12.83 0.61 6.66
N PRO A 311 12.76 0.66 5.32
CA PRO A 311 11.49 0.62 4.62
C PRO A 311 10.72 -0.67 4.95
N ASP A 312 9.40 -0.56 5.07
CA ASP A 312 8.51 -1.71 5.24
C ASP A 312 8.31 -2.44 3.91
N VAL A 313 8.46 -1.72 2.79
CA VAL A 313 8.37 -2.26 1.43
C VAL A 313 9.22 -1.41 0.47
N CYS A 314 9.81 -2.06 -0.53
CA CYS A 314 10.50 -1.40 -1.63
C CYS A 314 9.67 -1.43 -2.91
N PHE A 315 9.40 -0.27 -3.49
CA PHE A 315 8.85 -0.19 -4.85
C PHE A 315 10.01 -0.21 -5.85
N VAL A 316 10.11 -1.23 -6.71
CA VAL A 316 11.21 -1.34 -7.67
C VAL A 316 10.87 -0.61 -8.96
N ALA A 317 11.53 0.52 -9.21
CA ALA A 317 11.40 1.34 -10.42
C ALA A 317 12.70 1.37 -11.24
N LEU A 318 13.48 0.29 -11.18
CA LEU A 318 14.76 0.13 -11.87
C LEU A 318 14.58 -0.51 -13.24
N HIS A 319 15.12 0.12 -14.29
CA HIS A 319 15.05 -0.40 -15.66
C HIS A 319 16.37 -1.05 -16.10
N GLY A 320 16.25 -2.16 -16.82
CA GLY A 320 17.38 -2.90 -17.38
C GLY A 320 18.27 -3.54 -16.33
N LYS A 321 19.59 -3.48 -16.56
CA LYS A 321 20.58 -4.18 -15.72
C LYS A 321 20.47 -3.82 -14.25
N TYR A 322 20.59 -4.83 -13.38
CA TYR A 322 20.38 -4.82 -11.93
C TYR A 322 18.93 -4.66 -11.46
N GLY A 323 18.02 -4.15 -12.30
CA GLY A 323 16.59 -4.05 -12.01
C GLY A 323 15.82 -5.28 -12.50
N GLU A 324 15.97 -5.62 -13.78
CA GLU A 324 15.20 -6.67 -14.45
C GLU A 324 15.94 -8.01 -14.59
N ASP A 325 17.12 -8.15 -13.98
CA ASP A 325 17.94 -9.36 -14.02
C ASP A 325 17.92 -10.17 -12.71
N GLY A 326 17.17 -9.72 -11.70
CA GLY A 326 17.06 -10.37 -10.40
C GLY A 326 18.07 -9.89 -9.35
N ALA A 327 19.02 -9.00 -9.68
CA ALA A 327 20.08 -8.62 -8.76
C ALA A 327 19.57 -7.82 -7.54
N VAL A 328 18.74 -6.81 -7.76
CA VAL A 328 18.15 -6.02 -6.65
C VAL A 328 17.17 -6.86 -5.83
N GLN A 329 16.43 -7.76 -6.48
CA GLN A 329 15.49 -8.67 -5.84
C GLN A 329 16.24 -9.60 -4.88
N GLY A 330 17.38 -10.15 -5.30
CA GLY A 330 18.25 -10.95 -4.44
C GLY A 330 18.75 -10.18 -3.22
N LEU A 331 19.12 -8.91 -3.39
CA LEU A 331 19.49 -8.05 -2.25
C LEU A 331 18.33 -7.88 -1.26
N LEU A 332 17.13 -7.58 -1.76
CA LEU A 332 15.94 -7.34 -0.94
C LEU A 332 15.50 -8.61 -0.20
N GLU A 333 15.54 -9.77 -0.87
CA GLU A 333 15.28 -11.07 -0.23
C GLU A 333 16.27 -11.37 0.90
N MET A 334 17.57 -11.10 0.71
CA MET A 334 18.57 -11.28 1.75
C MET A 334 18.38 -10.31 2.93
N LEU A 335 17.87 -9.11 2.67
CA LEU A 335 17.57 -8.11 3.71
C LEU A 335 16.22 -8.37 4.40
N GLY A 336 15.39 -9.28 3.88
CA GLY A 336 14.04 -9.54 4.36
C GLY A 336 13.08 -8.36 4.16
N ILE A 337 13.30 -7.56 3.11
CA ILE A 337 12.46 -6.40 2.77
C ILE A 337 11.53 -6.81 1.63
N PRO A 338 10.20 -6.77 1.82
CA PRO A 338 9.23 -7.02 0.76
C PRO A 338 9.39 -6.03 -0.40
N TYR A 339 9.09 -6.46 -1.62
CA TYR A 339 9.27 -5.61 -2.80
C TYR A 339 8.26 -5.85 -3.90
N THR A 340 8.00 -4.81 -4.69
CA THR A 340 7.03 -4.87 -5.79
C THR A 340 7.59 -5.57 -7.02
N GLY A 341 6.72 -6.24 -7.78
CA GLY A 341 7.06 -6.89 -9.05
C GLY A 341 7.38 -8.38 -8.92
N SER A 342 8.13 -8.91 -9.89
CA SER A 342 8.44 -10.34 -9.98
C SER A 342 9.57 -10.75 -9.03
N GLY A 343 9.64 -12.03 -8.64
CA GLY A 343 10.79 -12.54 -7.90
C GLY A 343 12.06 -12.66 -8.76
N ILE A 344 13.19 -13.03 -8.14
CA ILE A 344 14.50 -13.21 -8.82
C ILE A 344 14.37 -14.03 -10.11
N LEU A 345 13.72 -15.20 -10.03
CA LEU A 345 13.57 -16.09 -11.16
C LEU A 345 12.70 -15.48 -12.27
N GLY A 346 11.63 -14.77 -11.92
CA GLY A 346 10.73 -14.18 -12.92
C GLY A 346 11.44 -13.13 -13.78
N HIS A 347 12.21 -12.26 -13.13
CA HIS A 347 13.08 -11.30 -13.80
C HIS A 347 14.14 -11.97 -14.68
N ALA A 348 14.91 -12.91 -14.11
CA ALA A 348 15.99 -13.59 -14.83
C ALA A 348 15.49 -14.40 -16.05
N LEU A 349 14.31 -15.02 -15.98
CA LEU A 349 13.73 -15.74 -17.10
C LEU A 349 13.23 -14.81 -18.20
N ALA A 350 12.67 -13.66 -17.84
CA ALA A 350 12.06 -12.72 -18.77
C ALA A 350 13.09 -11.90 -19.56
N ILE A 351 14.15 -11.44 -18.90
CA ILE A 351 15.18 -10.59 -19.52
C ILE A 351 16.02 -11.33 -20.56
N ASP A 352 16.22 -12.64 -20.38
CA ASP A 352 16.93 -13.49 -21.33
C ASP A 352 15.98 -13.96 -22.44
N LYS A 353 16.12 -13.35 -23.63
CA LYS A 353 15.30 -13.65 -24.82
C LYS A 353 15.43 -15.10 -25.30
N ALA A 354 16.57 -15.74 -25.08
CA ALA A 354 16.79 -17.13 -25.50
C ALA A 354 16.04 -18.09 -24.58
N VAL A 355 16.14 -17.86 -23.27
CA VAL A 355 15.48 -18.65 -22.23
C VAL A 355 13.97 -18.47 -22.29
N SER A 356 13.48 -17.23 -22.29
CA SER A 356 12.04 -16.92 -22.35
C SER A 356 11.37 -17.55 -23.57
N LYS A 357 11.99 -17.48 -24.76
CA LYS A 357 11.45 -18.12 -25.98
C LYS A 357 11.44 -19.63 -25.92
N ASN A 358 12.43 -20.25 -25.26
CA ASN A 358 12.40 -21.70 -25.05
C ASN A 358 11.23 -22.11 -24.15
N ILE A 359 10.98 -21.34 -23.08
CA ILE A 359 9.82 -21.52 -22.19
C ILE A 359 8.52 -21.33 -22.96
N TYR A 360 8.41 -20.27 -23.79
CA TYR A 360 7.24 -20.03 -24.63
C TYR A 360 6.91 -21.25 -25.50
N ARG A 361 7.90 -21.80 -26.21
CA ARG A 361 7.69 -22.99 -27.06
C ARG A 361 7.23 -24.21 -26.26
N GLN A 362 7.79 -24.43 -25.06
CA GLN A 362 7.37 -25.54 -24.19
C GLN A 362 5.92 -25.39 -23.70
N HIS A 363 5.46 -24.15 -23.54
CA HIS A 363 4.08 -23.82 -23.13
C HIS A 363 3.12 -23.60 -24.31
N GLY A 364 3.54 -23.82 -25.55
CA GLY A 364 2.70 -23.61 -26.74
C GLY A 364 2.40 -22.14 -27.04
N ILE A 365 3.20 -21.22 -26.49
CA ILE A 365 3.14 -19.78 -26.79
C ILE A 365 3.92 -19.55 -28.09
N PRO A 366 3.28 -19.06 -29.17
CA PRO A 366 3.93 -18.82 -30.45
C PRO A 366 4.96 -17.70 -30.33
N THR A 367 6.13 -17.93 -30.88
CA THR A 367 7.24 -16.96 -30.92
C THR A 367 8.03 -17.19 -32.21
N PRO A 368 8.65 -16.15 -32.80
CA PRO A 368 9.34 -16.31 -34.06
C PRO A 368 10.47 -17.33 -33.97
N ARG A 369 10.75 -18.02 -35.07
CA ARG A 369 11.85 -19.00 -35.10
C ARG A 369 13.16 -18.24 -34.96
N SER A 370 14.05 -18.78 -34.12
CA SER A 370 15.32 -18.15 -33.83
C SER A 370 16.45 -19.16 -33.65
N ALA A 371 17.68 -18.70 -33.86
CA ALA A 371 18.92 -19.40 -33.58
C ALA A 371 19.74 -18.62 -32.56
N ILE A 372 20.34 -19.33 -31.60
CA ILE A 372 21.25 -18.76 -30.61
C ILE A 372 22.67 -18.90 -31.13
N LEU A 373 23.38 -17.78 -31.16
CA LEU A 373 24.70 -17.60 -31.74
C LEU A 373 25.70 -17.24 -30.64
N ASN A 374 26.89 -17.81 -30.73
CA ASN A 374 27.99 -17.48 -29.83
C ASN A 374 28.79 -16.31 -30.41
N ALA A 375 28.88 -15.20 -29.69
CA ALA A 375 29.63 -14.02 -30.10
C ALA A 375 31.11 -14.31 -30.38
N ALA A 376 31.69 -15.31 -29.72
CA ALA A 376 33.08 -15.72 -29.91
C ALA A 376 33.31 -16.54 -31.20
N ARG A 377 32.23 -17.00 -31.86
CA ARG A 377 32.29 -17.82 -33.08
C ARG A 377 31.32 -17.32 -34.15
N PRO A 378 31.48 -16.07 -34.63
CA PRO A 378 30.57 -15.49 -35.61
C PRO A 378 30.56 -16.28 -36.93
N GLU A 379 31.62 -17.04 -37.24
CA GLU A 379 31.70 -17.90 -38.43
C GLU A 379 30.66 -19.04 -38.42
N ASP A 380 30.19 -19.47 -37.26
CA ASP A 380 29.18 -20.53 -37.13
C ASP A 380 27.76 -20.03 -37.48
N ALA A 381 27.56 -18.71 -37.59
CA ALA A 381 26.24 -18.09 -37.74
C ALA A 381 25.47 -18.60 -38.97
N ARG A 382 26.15 -18.76 -40.11
CA ARG A 382 25.54 -19.26 -41.34
C ARG A 382 24.98 -20.67 -41.15
N THR A 383 25.76 -21.56 -40.54
CA THR A 383 25.35 -22.96 -40.29
C THR A 383 24.17 -23.02 -39.32
N LEU A 384 24.21 -22.24 -38.24
CA LEU A 384 23.16 -22.21 -37.23
C LEU A 384 21.84 -21.58 -37.75
N CYS A 385 21.93 -20.67 -38.71
CA CYS A 385 20.77 -20.00 -39.31
C CYS A 385 20.22 -20.69 -40.58
N ALA A 386 20.83 -21.78 -41.05
CA ALA A 386 20.51 -22.39 -42.36
C ALA A 386 19.03 -22.80 -42.55
N GLY A 387 18.25 -22.95 -41.47
CA GLY A 387 16.83 -23.26 -41.51
C GLY A 387 15.89 -22.06 -41.34
N LEU A 388 16.40 -20.85 -41.14
CA LEU A 388 15.60 -19.64 -40.90
C LEU A 388 15.30 -18.90 -42.21
N ARG A 389 14.20 -18.16 -42.23
CA ARG A 389 13.76 -17.36 -43.39
C ARG A 389 14.19 -15.91 -43.24
N TYR A 390 14.91 -15.41 -44.24
CA TYR A 390 15.29 -14.00 -44.32
C TYR A 390 14.10 -13.10 -44.68
N PRO A 391 14.08 -11.83 -44.22
CA PRO A 391 15.13 -11.20 -43.40
C PRO A 391 15.12 -11.66 -41.93
N LEU A 392 16.28 -11.59 -41.28
CA LEU A 392 16.47 -11.89 -39.86
C LEU A 392 16.76 -10.61 -39.07
N PHE A 393 16.39 -10.58 -37.80
CA PHE A 393 16.91 -9.63 -36.82
C PHE A 393 17.96 -10.31 -35.95
N VAL A 394 19.19 -9.79 -35.99
CA VAL A 394 20.30 -10.21 -35.13
C VAL A 394 20.41 -9.22 -33.97
N LYS A 395 20.30 -9.70 -32.73
CA LYS A 395 20.28 -8.85 -31.52
C LYS A 395 20.96 -9.51 -30.31
N PRO A 396 21.49 -8.72 -29.36
CA PRO A 396 21.95 -9.23 -28.07
C PRO A 396 20.79 -9.87 -27.29
N VAL A 397 21.06 -10.89 -26.49
CA VAL A 397 20.01 -11.66 -25.79
C VAL A 397 19.45 -10.93 -24.58
N CYS A 398 20.31 -10.32 -23.75
CA CYS A 398 19.93 -9.71 -22.47
C CYS A 398 19.85 -8.18 -22.51
N GLN A 399 19.75 -7.57 -23.69
CA GLN A 399 19.60 -6.12 -23.83
C GLN A 399 18.16 -5.73 -24.17
N GLY A 400 17.75 -4.58 -23.65
CA GLY A 400 16.50 -3.90 -24.02
C GLY A 400 16.68 -2.93 -25.19
N SER A 401 15.56 -2.34 -25.61
CA SER A 401 15.55 -1.04 -26.31
C SER A 401 16.28 -0.99 -27.67
N THR A 402 16.24 -2.05 -28.47
CA THR A 402 16.78 -2.08 -29.86
C THR A 402 18.32 -1.89 -29.94
N ILE A 403 19.02 -1.85 -28.80
CA ILE A 403 20.47 -1.69 -28.74
C ILE A 403 21.16 -2.91 -29.38
N GLY A 404 22.07 -2.66 -30.32
CA GLY A 404 22.81 -3.72 -31.01
C GLY A 404 21.99 -4.58 -31.97
N MET A 405 20.75 -4.19 -32.29
CA MET A 405 19.90 -4.94 -33.22
C MET A 405 20.20 -4.56 -34.68
N THR A 406 20.41 -5.57 -35.53
CA THR A 406 20.69 -5.41 -36.97
C THR A 406 19.70 -6.23 -37.78
N ARG A 407 19.06 -5.62 -38.78
CA ARG A 407 18.26 -6.36 -39.78
C ARG A 407 19.19 -6.89 -40.87
N VAL A 408 19.13 -8.19 -41.10
CA VAL A 408 19.99 -8.94 -42.01
C VAL A 408 19.12 -9.51 -43.12
N CYS A 409 19.42 -9.18 -44.38
CA CYS A 409 18.64 -9.62 -45.54
C CYS A 409 19.26 -10.82 -46.27
N THR A 410 20.55 -11.09 -46.04
CA THR A 410 21.31 -12.13 -46.74
C THR A 410 22.20 -12.93 -45.78
N GLU A 411 22.65 -14.12 -46.18
CA GLU A 411 23.56 -14.94 -45.36
C GLU A 411 24.93 -14.30 -45.16
N GLU A 412 25.38 -13.50 -46.14
CA GLU A 412 26.67 -12.82 -46.14
C GLU A 412 26.77 -11.74 -45.05
N GLU A 413 25.64 -11.18 -44.64
CA GLU A 413 25.55 -10.11 -43.64
C GLU A 413 25.56 -10.64 -42.19
N LEU A 414 25.29 -11.93 -41.97
CA LEU A 414 25.14 -12.52 -40.63
C LEU A 414 26.37 -12.34 -39.74
N GLU A 415 27.55 -12.68 -40.26
CA GLU A 415 28.78 -12.68 -39.47
C GLU A 415 29.07 -11.27 -38.92
N GLN A 416 28.89 -10.25 -39.77
CA GLN A 416 29.08 -8.86 -39.37
C GLN A 416 28.03 -8.42 -38.35
N ALA A 417 26.77 -8.80 -38.53
CA ALA A 417 25.70 -8.49 -37.58
C ALA A 417 25.95 -9.13 -36.20
N VAL A 418 26.48 -10.36 -36.15
CA VAL A 418 26.88 -11.02 -34.89
C VAL A 418 28.02 -10.25 -34.23
N ARG A 419 29.03 -9.82 -34.99
CA ARG A 419 30.13 -9.01 -34.45
C ARG A 419 29.64 -7.68 -33.86
N THR A 420 28.66 -7.04 -34.48
CA THR A 420 28.05 -5.81 -33.94
C THR A 420 27.26 -6.08 -32.66
N ALA A 421 26.44 -7.13 -32.61
CA ALA A 421 25.71 -7.49 -31.39
C ALA A 421 26.63 -7.94 -30.25
N ALA A 422 27.78 -8.55 -30.58
CA ALA A 422 28.80 -9.02 -29.64
C ALA A 422 29.45 -7.89 -28.81
N GLU A 423 29.32 -6.63 -29.22
CA GLU A 423 29.78 -5.48 -28.43
C GLU A 423 28.97 -5.31 -27.13
N PHE A 424 27.77 -5.88 -27.04
CA PHE A 424 26.85 -5.70 -25.94
C PHE A 424 26.59 -6.96 -25.11
N ASP A 425 26.68 -8.14 -25.73
CA ASP A 425 26.42 -9.42 -25.06
C ASP A 425 27.25 -10.56 -25.68
N ALA A 426 27.64 -11.52 -24.86
CA ALA A 426 28.37 -12.71 -25.32
C ALA A 426 27.45 -13.70 -26.06
N VAL A 427 26.14 -13.59 -25.83
CA VAL A 427 25.12 -14.41 -26.50
C VAL A 427 24.28 -13.52 -27.41
N VAL A 428 24.17 -13.94 -28.68
CA VAL A 428 23.44 -13.23 -29.73
C VAL A 428 22.32 -14.11 -30.23
N MET A 429 21.20 -13.52 -30.65
CA MET A 429 20.09 -14.23 -31.25
C MET A 429 19.82 -13.71 -32.66
N ALA A 430 19.66 -14.62 -33.62
CA ALA A 430 19.11 -14.33 -34.95
C ALA A 430 17.67 -14.85 -35.01
N GLU A 431 16.73 -13.98 -35.37
CA GLU A 431 15.30 -14.25 -35.32
C GLU A 431 14.62 -13.91 -36.65
N GLU A 432 13.68 -14.74 -37.11
CA GLU A 432 12.88 -14.46 -38.31
C GLU A 432 12.08 -13.15 -38.15
N ASN A 433 12.11 -12.31 -39.19
CA ASN A 433 11.29 -11.11 -39.25
C ASN A 433 9.79 -11.48 -39.30
N VAL A 434 9.00 -10.86 -38.44
CA VAL A 434 7.55 -10.98 -38.43
C VAL A 434 6.95 -9.65 -38.87
N GLU A 435 6.07 -9.70 -39.86
CA GLU A 435 5.35 -8.53 -40.37
C GLU A 435 3.92 -8.52 -39.82
N GLY A 436 3.47 -7.36 -39.35
CA GLY A 436 2.13 -7.24 -38.80
C GLY A 436 1.94 -6.00 -37.94
N THR A 437 0.87 -5.99 -37.17
CA THR A 437 0.55 -4.93 -36.22
C THR A 437 1.24 -5.21 -34.89
N GLU A 438 2.16 -4.32 -34.49
CA GLU A 438 2.81 -4.39 -33.18
C GLU A 438 1.82 -3.98 -32.09
N ILE A 439 1.67 -4.85 -31.09
CA ILE A 439 0.82 -4.62 -29.93
C ILE A 439 1.57 -4.95 -28.65
N THR A 440 1.10 -4.36 -27.56
CA THR A 440 1.53 -4.74 -26.22
C THR A 440 0.32 -5.01 -25.33
N VAL A 441 0.45 -5.98 -24.44
CA VAL A 441 -0.60 -6.37 -23.50
C VAL A 441 0.01 -6.51 -22.11
N ALA A 442 -0.50 -5.75 -21.16
CA ALA A 442 -0.09 -5.84 -19.76
C ALA A 442 -0.97 -6.79 -18.97
N VAL A 443 -0.38 -7.47 -17.98
CA VAL A 443 -1.06 -8.30 -16.99
C VAL A 443 -0.73 -7.71 -15.63
N LEU A 444 -1.76 -7.44 -14.82
CA LEU A 444 -1.68 -6.95 -13.46
C LEU A 444 -2.26 -7.99 -12.51
N ASP A 445 -1.50 -8.44 -11.53
CA ASP A 445 -2.01 -9.23 -10.43
C ASP A 445 -2.81 -8.32 -9.47
N THR A 446 -4.11 -8.54 -9.37
CA THR A 446 -4.97 -7.87 -8.38
C THR A 446 -5.27 -8.84 -7.22
N PRO A 447 -5.84 -8.36 -6.10
CA PRO A 447 -6.26 -9.23 -5.00
C PRO A 447 -7.22 -10.36 -5.42
N GLU A 448 -7.98 -10.18 -6.51
CA GLU A 448 -8.90 -11.17 -7.08
C GLU A 448 -8.23 -12.13 -8.07
N GLY A 449 -6.97 -11.87 -8.44
CA GLY A 449 -6.18 -12.65 -9.40
C GLY A 449 -5.64 -11.82 -10.58
N PRO A 450 -4.93 -12.47 -11.53
CA PRO A 450 -4.35 -11.77 -12.67
C PRO A 450 -5.43 -11.19 -13.60
N ARG A 451 -5.37 -9.88 -13.82
CA ARG A 451 -6.20 -9.11 -14.74
C ARG A 451 -5.40 -8.70 -15.96
N VAL A 452 -5.86 -9.12 -17.15
CA VAL A 452 -5.27 -8.68 -18.41
C VAL A 452 -5.83 -7.30 -18.79
N LEU A 453 -4.94 -6.37 -19.11
CA LEU A 453 -5.30 -5.00 -19.49
C LEU A 453 -5.58 -4.87 -20.99
N PRO A 454 -6.33 -3.83 -21.44
CA PRO A 454 -6.55 -3.58 -22.86
C PRO A 454 -5.25 -3.49 -23.65
N ALA A 455 -5.19 -4.19 -24.78
CA ALA A 455 -4.05 -4.14 -25.69
C ALA A 455 -3.82 -2.71 -26.21
N ILE A 456 -2.56 -2.36 -26.41
CA ILE A 456 -2.15 -1.10 -27.04
C ILE A 456 -1.49 -1.41 -28.37
N GLU A 457 -1.96 -0.77 -29.44
CA GLU A 457 -1.32 -0.80 -30.74
C GLU A 457 -0.21 0.25 -30.80
N ILE A 458 0.94 -0.15 -31.32
CA ILE A 458 2.13 0.66 -31.46
C ILE A 458 2.32 0.98 -32.95
N VAL A 459 2.22 2.25 -33.33
CA VAL A 459 2.31 2.70 -34.73
C VAL A 459 3.52 3.63 -34.91
N PRO A 460 4.66 3.15 -35.42
CA PRO A 460 5.80 4.00 -35.76
C PRO A 460 5.52 4.89 -36.97
N ALA A 461 5.90 6.17 -36.90
CA ALA A 461 5.71 7.13 -38.00
C ALA A 461 6.54 6.81 -39.27
N GLY A 462 7.52 5.90 -39.20
CA GLY A 462 8.45 5.56 -40.30
C GLY A 462 8.56 4.07 -40.66
N GLY A 463 7.71 3.20 -40.12
CA GLY A 463 7.67 1.77 -40.47
C GLY A 463 8.72 0.86 -39.80
N LEU A 464 9.73 1.41 -39.11
CA LEU A 464 10.65 0.65 -38.24
C LEU A 464 10.69 1.27 -36.85
N TYR A 465 10.68 0.41 -35.83
CA TYR A 465 10.66 0.79 -34.41
C TYR A 465 12.11 0.98 -33.87
N ASP A 466 12.73 2.12 -34.22
CA ASP A 466 14.11 2.44 -33.80
C ASP A 466 14.19 3.17 -32.43
N LEU A 467 15.41 3.28 -31.90
CA LEU A 467 15.71 3.83 -30.58
C LEU A 467 15.35 5.32 -30.48
N GLU A 468 15.45 6.07 -31.58
CA GLU A 468 15.03 7.48 -31.63
C GLU A 468 13.50 7.65 -31.65
N ALA A 469 12.75 6.68 -32.18
CA ALA A 469 11.29 6.69 -32.18
C ALA A 469 10.67 6.38 -30.80
N LYS A 470 11.37 5.65 -29.92
CA LYS A 470 10.88 5.24 -28.59
C LYS A 470 10.85 6.36 -27.54
N TYR A 471 11.66 7.41 -27.70
CA TYR A 471 11.91 8.39 -26.64
C TYR A 471 11.70 9.85 -27.03
N VAL A 472 11.34 10.13 -28.29
CA VAL A 472 10.94 11.48 -28.73
C VAL A 472 9.40 11.56 -28.74
N PRO A 473 8.79 12.38 -27.86
CA PRO A 473 7.34 12.57 -27.84
C PRO A 473 6.78 12.92 -29.22
N GLY A 474 5.75 12.19 -29.66
CA GLY A 474 5.02 12.47 -30.91
C GLY A 474 5.50 11.74 -32.17
N ARG A 475 6.48 10.82 -32.08
CA ARG A 475 6.98 10.03 -33.23
C ARG A 475 6.34 8.65 -33.40
N THR A 476 5.62 8.18 -32.39
CA THR A 476 4.88 6.91 -32.36
C THR A 476 3.46 7.19 -31.87
N ALA A 477 2.45 6.68 -32.57
CA ALA A 477 1.08 6.72 -32.08
C ALA A 477 0.79 5.45 -31.30
N GLU A 478 0.33 5.62 -30.06
CA GLU A 478 -0.03 4.52 -29.15
C GLU A 478 -1.54 4.53 -28.97
N ILE A 479 -2.21 3.52 -29.50
CA ILE A 479 -3.68 3.49 -29.59
C ILE A 479 -4.20 2.43 -28.63
N CYS A 480 -4.98 2.87 -27.63
CA CYS A 480 -5.58 2.00 -26.63
C CYS A 480 -7.11 2.21 -26.61
N PRO A 481 -7.94 1.17 -26.79
CA PRO A 481 -7.55 -0.20 -27.16
C PRO A 481 -6.99 -0.32 -28.59
N ALA A 482 -6.14 -1.32 -28.83
CA ALA A 482 -5.55 -1.64 -30.13
C ALA A 482 -6.62 -1.89 -31.21
N ARG A 483 -6.39 -1.44 -32.45
CA ARG A 483 -7.36 -1.60 -33.56
C ARG A 483 -7.22 -2.95 -34.27
N ILE A 484 -7.28 -4.02 -33.48
CA ILE A 484 -7.21 -5.41 -33.95
C ILE A 484 -8.59 -6.09 -33.84
N GLY A 485 -8.79 -7.15 -34.61
CA GLY A 485 -10.06 -7.90 -34.57
C GLY A 485 -10.32 -8.55 -33.20
N GLY A 486 -11.60 -8.66 -32.81
CA GLY A 486 -11.99 -9.25 -31.51
C GLY A 486 -11.43 -10.65 -31.22
N PRO A 487 -11.33 -11.57 -32.21
CA PRO A 487 -10.63 -12.85 -32.01
C PRO A 487 -9.14 -12.68 -31.70
N ALA A 488 -8.42 -11.80 -32.42
CA ALA A 488 -7.01 -11.53 -32.18
C ALA A 488 -6.78 -10.87 -30.82
N ALA A 489 -7.62 -9.91 -30.41
CA ALA A 489 -7.54 -9.29 -29.09
C ALA A 489 -7.71 -10.30 -27.94
N ARG A 490 -8.67 -11.22 -28.05
CA ARG A 490 -8.85 -12.30 -27.07
C ARG A 490 -7.64 -13.22 -27.04
N ARG A 491 -7.12 -13.60 -28.20
CA ARG A 491 -5.94 -14.47 -28.27
C ARG A 491 -4.69 -13.79 -27.71
N ALA A 492 -4.49 -12.51 -27.97
CA ALA A 492 -3.40 -11.72 -27.40
C ALA A 492 -3.50 -11.67 -25.86
N ALA A 493 -4.70 -11.49 -25.33
CA ALA A 493 -4.93 -11.49 -23.89
C ALA A 493 -4.60 -12.84 -23.23
N GLU A 494 -5.02 -13.96 -23.86
CA GLU A 494 -4.66 -15.31 -23.41
C GLU A 494 -3.15 -15.52 -23.42
N LEU A 495 -2.48 -15.16 -24.52
CA LEU A 495 -1.03 -15.32 -24.66
C LEU A 495 -0.23 -14.47 -23.66
N ALA A 496 -0.69 -13.27 -23.35
CA ALA A 496 -0.05 -12.40 -22.36
C ALA A 496 -0.16 -13.02 -20.95
N LEU A 497 -1.34 -13.56 -20.61
CA LEU A 497 -1.55 -14.26 -19.35
C LEU A 497 -0.73 -15.55 -19.26
N ASP A 498 -0.66 -16.32 -20.34
CA ASP A 498 0.15 -17.53 -20.41
C ASP A 498 1.65 -17.20 -20.29
N ALA A 499 2.12 -16.14 -20.94
CA ALA A 499 3.51 -15.68 -20.83
C ALA A 499 3.84 -15.22 -19.41
N HIS A 500 2.97 -14.40 -18.79
CA HIS A 500 3.11 -13.96 -17.41
C HIS A 500 3.26 -15.16 -16.45
N ARG A 501 2.42 -16.18 -16.59
CA ARG A 501 2.47 -17.40 -15.76
C ARG A 501 3.67 -18.28 -16.06
N ALA A 502 3.98 -18.52 -17.34
CA ALA A 502 5.06 -19.41 -17.76
C ALA A 502 6.43 -18.88 -17.31
N LEU A 503 6.60 -17.55 -17.32
CA LEU A 503 7.81 -16.89 -16.84
C LEU A 503 7.82 -16.61 -15.34
N LYS A 504 6.76 -16.99 -14.61
CA LYS A 504 6.62 -16.74 -13.16
C LYS A 504 6.69 -15.25 -12.82
N CYS A 505 6.16 -14.40 -13.70
CA CYS A 505 5.99 -12.99 -13.41
C CYS A 505 5.01 -12.82 -12.25
N ARG A 506 5.15 -11.70 -11.55
CA ARG A 506 4.24 -11.23 -10.50
C ARG A 506 4.10 -9.71 -10.54
N GLY A 507 3.02 -9.22 -9.94
CA GLY A 507 2.72 -7.80 -9.84
C GLY A 507 2.26 -7.27 -11.19
N VAL A 508 3.18 -6.84 -12.04
CA VAL A 508 2.86 -6.38 -13.39
C VAL A 508 3.88 -6.89 -14.39
N SER A 509 3.41 -7.31 -15.56
CA SER A 509 4.27 -7.56 -16.72
C SER A 509 3.66 -6.97 -17.97
N ARG A 510 4.50 -6.70 -18.97
CA ARG A 510 4.10 -6.20 -20.28
C ARG A 510 4.65 -7.12 -21.37
N THR A 511 3.77 -7.79 -22.10
CA THR A 511 4.15 -8.69 -23.18
C THR A 511 3.97 -8.01 -24.54
N ASP A 512 5.05 -7.94 -25.31
CA ASP A 512 5.09 -7.32 -26.63
C ASP A 512 4.90 -8.40 -27.71
N MET A 513 4.04 -8.13 -28.70
CA MET A 513 3.61 -9.11 -29.70
C MET A 513 3.43 -8.46 -31.08
N ILE A 514 3.44 -9.29 -32.13
CA ILE A 514 3.02 -8.88 -33.48
C ILE A 514 1.81 -9.71 -33.89
N VAL A 515 0.75 -9.04 -34.37
CA VAL A 515 -0.42 -9.67 -35.00
C VAL A 515 -0.19 -9.68 -36.51
N GLU A 516 0.00 -10.85 -37.08
CA GLU A 516 0.21 -11.07 -38.51
C GLU A 516 -1.08 -10.75 -39.30
N PRO A 517 -1.02 -10.45 -40.62
CA PRO A 517 -2.20 -10.17 -41.44
C PRO A 517 -3.28 -11.26 -41.42
N GLY A 518 -2.90 -12.52 -41.15
CA GLY A 518 -3.82 -13.65 -41.01
C GLY A 518 -4.53 -13.74 -39.65
N GLY A 519 -4.13 -12.92 -38.66
CA GLY A 519 -4.63 -12.93 -37.28
C GLY A 519 -3.83 -13.83 -36.33
N ASP A 520 -2.82 -14.54 -36.83
CA ASP A 520 -1.84 -15.25 -36.00
C ASP A 520 -0.99 -14.24 -35.20
N ILE A 521 -0.49 -14.67 -34.04
CA ILE A 521 0.22 -13.81 -33.09
C ILE A 521 1.57 -14.41 -32.79
N GLN A 522 2.61 -13.58 -32.81
CA GLN A 522 3.96 -13.94 -32.38
C GLN A 522 4.33 -13.13 -31.14
N VAL A 523 4.63 -13.82 -30.03
CA VAL A 523 5.11 -13.19 -28.80
C VAL A 523 6.60 -12.89 -28.93
N LEU A 524 6.98 -11.63 -28.75
CA LEU A 524 8.35 -11.17 -28.93
C LEU A 524 9.15 -11.28 -27.64
N GLU A 525 8.67 -10.63 -26.58
CA GLU A 525 9.30 -10.57 -25.25
C GLU A 525 8.28 -10.21 -24.16
N THR A 526 8.63 -10.45 -22.89
CA THR A 526 7.86 -9.99 -21.73
C THR A 526 8.77 -9.15 -20.84
N ASN A 527 8.33 -7.94 -20.51
CA ASN A 527 9.05 -6.98 -19.70
C ASN A 527 8.46 -6.98 -18.28
N THR A 528 9.32 -6.98 -17.28
CA THR A 528 8.94 -7.22 -15.88
C THR A 528 8.94 -5.96 -15.02
N ILE A 529 9.64 -4.91 -15.45
CA ILE A 529 9.56 -3.56 -14.85
C ILE A 529 9.24 -2.59 -15.99
N PRO A 530 8.01 -2.59 -16.52
CA PRO A 530 7.67 -1.70 -17.62
C PRO A 530 7.72 -0.24 -17.15
N GLY A 531 7.97 0.68 -18.10
CA GLY A 531 7.93 2.13 -17.83
C GLY A 531 6.61 2.55 -17.19
N MET A 532 6.69 3.37 -16.13
CA MET A 532 5.54 3.86 -15.35
C MET A 532 5.43 5.38 -15.37
N THR A 533 5.96 6.05 -16.40
CA THR A 533 5.70 7.50 -16.59
C THR A 533 4.28 7.71 -17.11
N PRO A 534 3.65 8.89 -16.94
CA PRO A 534 2.27 9.13 -17.40
C PRO A 534 2.02 8.88 -18.89
N THR A 535 3.06 8.96 -19.71
CA THR A 535 3.00 8.69 -21.16
C THR A 535 3.31 7.23 -21.53
N SER A 536 3.68 6.39 -20.55
CA SER A 536 4.06 5.00 -20.77
C SER A 536 2.84 4.09 -21.08
N LEU A 537 3.14 2.94 -21.68
CA LEU A 537 2.14 1.98 -22.15
C LEU A 537 1.28 1.39 -21.03
N VAL A 538 1.86 1.02 -19.88
CA VAL A 538 1.08 0.43 -18.77
C VAL A 538 0.09 1.43 -18.17
N PRO A 539 0.48 2.67 -17.80
CA PRO A 539 -0.46 3.70 -17.37
C PRO A 539 -1.61 3.96 -18.37
N LYS A 540 -1.34 3.97 -19.68
CA LYS A 540 -2.40 4.09 -20.70
C LYS A 540 -3.39 2.92 -20.68
N ALA A 541 -2.89 1.70 -20.52
CA ALA A 541 -3.72 0.51 -20.43
C ALA A 541 -4.56 0.49 -19.13
N LEU A 542 -4.00 0.96 -18.01
CA LEU A 542 -4.72 1.12 -16.73
C LEU A 542 -5.89 2.10 -16.86
N ILE A 543 -5.66 3.28 -17.46
CA ILE A 543 -6.72 4.29 -17.72
C ILE A 543 -7.84 3.68 -18.56
N ALA A 544 -7.52 2.97 -19.64
CA ALA A 544 -8.52 2.30 -20.48
C ALA A 544 -9.27 1.18 -19.75
N ALA A 545 -8.67 0.58 -18.72
CA ALA A 545 -9.28 -0.41 -17.85
C ALA A 545 -10.09 0.19 -16.68
N GLY A 546 -10.09 1.52 -16.53
CA GLY A 546 -10.74 2.24 -15.43
C GLY A 546 -10.02 2.12 -14.09
N ILE A 547 -8.72 1.83 -14.09
CA ILE A 547 -7.88 1.74 -12.88
C ILE A 547 -7.03 3.01 -12.78
N SER A 548 -7.09 3.73 -11.65
CA SER A 548 -6.25 4.92 -11.45
C SER A 548 -4.79 4.53 -11.23
N PHE A 549 -3.85 5.46 -11.44
CA PHE A 549 -2.43 5.15 -11.20
C PHE A 549 -2.16 4.94 -9.71
N GLU A 550 -2.81 5.72 -8.84
CA GLU A 550 -2.73 5.58 -7.39
C GLU A 550 -3.28 4.23 -6.92
N GLU A 551 -4.42 3.80 -7.47
CA GLU A 551 -5.00 2.48 -7.20
C GLU A 551 -4.05 1.35 -7.62
N PHE A 552 -3.40 1.49 -8.78
CA PHE A 552 -2.37 0.55 -9.22
C PHE A 552 -1.17 0.49 -8.26
N LEU A 553 -0.68 1.63 -7.77
CA LEU A 553 0.42 1.66 -6.81
C LEU A 553 0.04 1.00 -5.48
N ASP A 554 -1.18 1.23 -5.01
CA ASP A 554 -1.75 0.57 -3.82
C ASP A 554 -1.80 -0.95 -4.01
N ILE A 555 -2.27 -1.43 -5.17
CA ILE A 555 -2.29 -2.87 -5.50
C ILE A 555 -0.87 -3.44 -5.48
N MET A 556 0.09 -2.78 -6.12
CA MET A 556 1.48 -3.26 -6.19
C MET A 556 2.13 -3.36 -4.80
N ILE A 557 1.92 -2.35 -3.94
CA ILE A 557 2.43 -2.34 -2.56
C ILE A 557 1.74 -3.43 -1.72
N GLY A 558 0.41 -3.51 -1.80
CA GLY A 558 -0.36 -4.52 -1.07
C GLY A 558 0.05 -5.95 -1.43
N ASN A 559 0.29 -6.23 -2.71
CA ASN A 559 0.79 -7.53 -3.16
C ASN A 559 2.15 -7.85 -2.54
N ALA A 560 3.09 -6.90 -2.57
CA ALA A 560 4.43 -7.10 -2.02
C ALA A 560 4.39 -7.44 -0.51
N GLN A 561 3.55 -6.77 0.26
CA GLN A 561 3.44 -6.97 1.71
C GLN A 561 2.80 -8.30 2.11
N ASN A 562 1.95 -8.87 1.26
CA ASN A 562 1.25 -10.12 1.56
C ASN A 562 2.06 -11.39 1.24
N GLU A 563 3.21 -11.27 0.57
CA GLU A 563 4.02 -12.41 0.10
C GLU A 563 5.15 -12.84 1.06
N THR A 564 5.45 -12.03 2.07
CA THR A 564 6.37 -12.34 3.19
C THR A 564 5.62 -12.72 4.45
#